data_AF-A0A1E7RBW9-F1
#
_entry.id   AF-A0A1E7RBW9-F1
#
_cell.length_a   1.000
_cell.length_b   1.000
_cell.length_c   1.000
_cell.angle_alpha   90.00
_cell.angle_beta   90.00
_cell.angle_gamma   90.00
#
_symmetry.space_group_name_H-M   'P 1'
#
loop_
_entity.id
_entity.type
_entity.pdbx_description
1 polymer ?
#
loop_
_entity_poly.entity_id
_entity_poly.type
_entity_poly.pdbx_seq_one_letter_code
_entity_poly.pdbx_strand_id
1 'polypeptide(L)'
;MPELDPAIGVEIGKRFKEELDKKGLKAKTLSREIGASENTLGVYVRGKIPDQWSYLHNLHQQGIDIRYVLLGIDPDYAGLTSEESILLKAYRQLSPEGQEALLGLGKAYAKDIEKK
;
A
#
# COMPACT_ATOMS: atom_id res chain seq x y z
N MET A 1 -18.00 -5.70 20.58
CA MET A 1 -17.14 -5.53 19.39
C MET A 1 -15.73 -5.87 19.80
N PRO A 2 -14.92 -6.54 18.95
CA PRO A 2 -13.50 -6.72 19.24
C PRO A 2 -12.84 -5.34 19.40
N GLU A 3 -11.92 -5.22 20.35
CA GLU A 3 -11.16 -4.00 20.55
C GLU A 3 -10.11 -3.85 19.43
N LEU A 4 -9.97 -2.64 18.89
CA LEU A 4 -8.91 -2.32 17.92
C LEU A 4 -7.57 -2.20 18.64
N ASP A 5 -6.51 -2.76 18.06
CA ASP A 5 -5.16 -2.49 18.55
C ASP A 5 -4.82 -1.00 18.34
N PRO A 6 -4.59 -0.23 19.43
CA PRO A 6 -4.29 1.20 19.34
C PRO A 6 -2.97 1.50 18.62
N ALA A 7 -2.03 0.55 18.58
CA ALA A 7 -0.76 0.73 17.88
C ALA A 7 -0.95 0.91 16.36
N ILE A 8 -1.98 0.28 15.78
CA ILE A 8 -2.32 0.41 14.36
C ILE A 8 -2.63 1.87 14.03
N GLY A 9 -3.49 2.52 14.83
CA GLY A 9 -3.87 3.90 14.58
C GLY A 9 -2.71 4.88 14.73
N VAL A 10 -1.84 4.66 15.71
CA VAL A 10 -0.60 5.44 15.90
C VAL A 10 0.31 5.34 14.67
N GLU A 11 0.53 4.12 14.15
CA GLU A 11 1.41 3.90 13.00
C GLU A 11 0.82 4.43 11.69
N ILE A 12 -0.50 4.32 11.49
CA ILE A 12 -1.15 4.93 10.32
C ILE A 12 -1.06 6.47 10.40
N GLY A 13 -1.35 7.07 11.56
CA GLY A 13 -1.26 8.51 11.76
C GLY A 13 0.15 9.06 11.53
N LYS A 14 1.17 8.33 11.97
CA LYS A 14 2.58 8.64 11.71
C LYS A 14 2.89 8.65 10.21
N ARG A 15 2.57 7.56 9.49
CA ARG A 15 2.78 7.47 8.03
C ARG A 15 2.02 8.54 7.25
N PHE A 16 0.79 8.85 7.67
CA PHE A 16 0.00 9.93 7.07
C PHE A 16 0.70 11.28 7.20
N LYS A 17 1.21 11.60 8.39
CA LYS A 17 1.96 12.84 8.62
C LYS A 17 3.25 12.88 7.81
N GLU A 18 4.04 11.80 7.82
CA GLU A 18 5.29 11.70 7.07
C GLU A 18 5.09 11.96 5.56
N GLU A 19 4.03 11.42 4.97
CA GLU A 19 3.72 11.63 3.55
C GLU A 19 3.31 13.07 3.23
N LEU A 20 2.56 13.74 4.12
CA LEU A 20 2.24 15.15 3.96
C LEU A 20 3.47 16.05 4.10
N ASP A 21 4.30 15.79 5.10
CA ASP A 21 5.54 16.54 5.34
C ASP A 21 6.50 16.40 4.14
N LYS A 22 6.65 15.18 3.60
CA LYS A 22 7.46 14.90 2.40
C LYS A 22 7.00 15.68 1.17
N LYS A 23 5.69 15.93 1.03
CA LYS A 23 5.09 16.68 -0.09
C LYS A 23 4.94 18.17 0.19
N GLY A 24 5.33 18.65 1.37
CA GLY A 24 5.14 20.04 1.79
C GLY A 24 3.66 20.46 1.90
N LEU A 25 2.74 19.50 2.06
CA LEU A 25 1.30 19.75 2.11
C LEU A 25 0.87 20.15 3.51
N LYS A 26 0.21 21.31 3.62
CA LYS A 26 -0.31 21.82 4.90
C LYS A 26 -1.80 21.48 5.03
N ALA A 27 -2.22 21.04 6.23
CA ALA A 27 -3.61 20.67 6.52
C ALA A 27 -4.62 21.76 6.11
N LYS A 28 -4.30 23.04 6.35
CA LYS A 28 -5.16 24.17 5.96
C LYS A 28 -5.45 24.19 4.46
N THR A 29 -4.42 24.14 3.62
CA THR A 29 -4.58 24.19 2.16
C THR A 29 -5.23 22.91 1.65
N LEU A 30 -4.70 21.75 2.08
CA LEU A 30 -5.15 20.45 1.61
C LEU A 30 -6.61 20.16 1.98
N SER A 31 -7.07 20.59 3.17
CA SER A 31 -8.45 20.37 3.59
C SER A 31 -9.46 20.96 2.61
N ARG A 32 -9.18 22.16 2.08
CA ARG A 32 -10.02 22.80 1.06
C ARG A 32 -10.03 22.03 -0.25
N GLU A 33 -8.88 21.54 -0.69
CA GLU A 33 -8.72 20.82 -1.96
C GLU A 33 -9.48 19.48 -1.95
N ILE A 34 -9.49 18.79 -0.80
CA ILE A 34 -10.15 17.48 -0.67
C ILE A 34 -11.59 17.56 -0.15
N GLY A 35 -12.14 18.77 0.04
CA GLY A 35 -13.49 18.95 0.57
C GLY A 35 -13.67 18.56 2.04
N ALA A 36 -12.59 18.59 2.84
CA ALA A 36 -12.62 18.33 4.28
C ALA A 36 -12.58 19.63 5.09
N SER A 37 -13.01 19.58 6.35
CA SER A 37 -12.78 20.69 7.26
C SER A 37 -11.31 20.75 7.70
N GLU A 38 -10.77 21.95 7.89
CA GLU A 38 -9.41 22.15 8.42
C GLU A 38 -9.24 21.46 9.78
N ASN A 39 -10.29 21.46 10.62
CA ASN A 39 -10.27 20.78 11.90
C ASN A 39 -10.13 19.26 11.75
N THR A 40 -10.92 18.63 10.87
CA THR A 40 -10.88 17.20 10.59
C THR A 40 -9.48 16.77 10.16
N LEU A 41 -8.93 17.45 9.15
CA LEU A 41 -7.61 17.09 8.64
C LEU A 41 -6.51 17.39 9.66
N GLY A 42 -6.64 18.48 10.42
CA GLY A 42 -5.70 18.81 11.50
C GLY A 42 -5.68 17.78 12.63
N VAL A 43 -6.82 17.17 12.96
CA VAL A 43 -6.91 16.07 13.94
C VAL A 43 -6.14 14.84 13.43
N TYR A 44 -6.26 14.51 12.14
CA TYR A 44 -5.55 13.39 11.53
C TYR A 44 -4.03 13.61 11.50
N VAL A 45 -3.57 14.82 11.16
CA VAL A 45 -2.14 15.19 11.18
C VAL A 45 -1.53 15.09 12.58
N ARG A 46 -2.32 15.29 13.63
CA ARG A 46 -1.90 15.10 15.03
C ARG A 46 -1.93 13.63 15.48
N GLY A 47 -2.16 12.70 14.55
CA GLY A 47 -2.14 11.26 14.80
C GLY A 47 -3.45 10.69 15.35
N LYS A 48 -4.49 11.51 15.52
CA LYS A 48 -5.82 11.02 15.92
C LYS A 48 -6.63 10.71 14.67
N ILE A 49 -6.44 9.53 14.14
CA ILE A 49 -7.11 9.04 12.92
C ILE A 49 -8.42 8.30 13.27
N PRO A 50 -9.37 8.19 12.34
CA PRO A 50 -10.64 7.52 12.59
C PRO A 50 -10.47 5.99 12.54
N ASP A 51 -11.22 5.26 13.36
CA ASP A 51 -11.15 3.78 13.47
C ASP A 51 -11.32 3.06 12.12
N GLN A 52 -12.03 3.67 11.17
CA GLN A 52 -12.20 3.18 9.81
C GLN A 52 -10.86 2.91 9.12
N TRP A 53 -9.81 3.69 9.40
CA TRP A 53 -8.49 3.44 8.82
C TRP A 53 -7.83 2.19 9.39
N SER A 54 -8.05 1.90 10.68
CA SER A 54 -7.62 0.66 11.32
C SER A 54 -8.40 -0.55 10.79
N TYR A 55 -9.70 -0.41 10.50
CA TYR A 55 -10.48 -1.47 9.85
C TYR A 55 -9.92 -1.80 8.46
N LEU A 56 -9.58 -0.77 7.66
CA LEU A 56 -8.95 -0.96 6.35
C LEU A 56 -7.60 -1.66 6.48
N HIS A 57 -6.79 -1.30 7.48
CA HIS A 57 -5.54 -2.01 7.76
C HIS A 57 -5.77 -3.49 8.07
N ASN A 58 -6.75 -3.82 8.92
CA ASN A 58 -7.07 -5.20 9.26
C ASN A 58 -7.61 -5.99 8.06
N LEU A 59 -8.44 -5.36 7.22
CA LEU A 59 -8.90 -5.96 5.95
C LEU A 59 -7.71 -6.27 5.03
N HIS A 60 -6.72 -5.37 4.95
CA HIS A 60 -5.48 -5.63 4.23
C HIS A 60 -4.70 -6.84 4.78
N GLN A 61 -4.63 -7.00 6.11
CA GLN A 61 -4.02 -8.19 6.73
C GLN A 61 -4.75 -9.50 6.40
N GLN A 62 -6.02 -9.43 5.97
CA GLN A 62 -6.77 -10.59 5.48
C GLN A 62 -6.59 -10.83 3.96
N GLY A 63 -5.70 -10.10 3.30
CA GLY A 63 -5.42 -10.24 1.85
C GLY A 63 -6.31 -9.41 0.94
N ILE A 64 -7.12 -8.49 1.47
CA ILE A 64 -7.95 -7.59 0.66
C ILE A 64 -7.09 -6.41 0.20
N ASP A 65 -7.02 -6.14 -1.11
CA ASP A 65 -6.33 -4.96 -1.64
C ASP A 65 -7.16 -3.69 -1.43
N ILE A 66 -6.80 -2.91 -0.41
CA ILE A 66 -7.49 -1.66 -0.06
C ILE A 66 -7.30 -0.57 -1.12
N ARG A 67 -6.23 -0.61 -1.90
CA ARG A 67 -6.01 0.35 -2.99
C ARG A 67 -7.01 0.09 -4.11
N TYR A 68 -7.27 -1.17 -4.43
CA TYR A 68 -8.35 -1.53 -5.36
C TYR A 68 -9.71 -1.07 -4.82
N VAL A 69 -10.02 -1.38 -3.56
CA VAL A 69 -11.30 -1.01 -2.94
C VAL A 69 -11.54 0.50 -2.91
N LEU A 70 -10.54 1.30 -2.51
CA LEU A 70 -10.72 2.75 -2.32
C LEU A 70 -10.46 3.57 -3.58
N LEU A 71 -9.53 3.11 -4.43
CA LEU A 71 -8.99 3.92 -5.53
C LEU A 71 -9.28 3.30 -6.90
N GLY A 72 -9.86 2.10 -6.97
CA GLY A 72 -10.08 1.37 -8.23
C GLY A 72 -8.78 1.00 -8.95
N ILE A 73 -7.63 1.06 -8.26
CA ILE A 73 -6.34 0.71 -8.83
C ILE A 73 -6.31 -0.81 -8.90
N ASP A 74 -6.42 -1.32 -10.13
CA ASP A 74 -6.33 -2.74 -10.43
C ASP A 74 -5.02 -3.30 -9.84
N PRO A 75 -5.08 -4.38 -9.04
CA PRO A 75 -3.89 -5.01 -8.45
C PRO A 75 -2.84 -5.39 -9.51
N ASP A 76 -3.25 -5.71 -10.74
CA ASP A 76 -2.34 -6.01 -11.85
C ASP A 76 -1.54 -4.76 -12.31
N TYR A 77 -2.00 -3.57 -11.93
CA TYR A 77 -1.39 -2.26 -12.24
C TYR A 77 -0.83 -1.55 -11.00
N ALA A 78 -0.96 -2.12 -9.79
CA ALA A 78 -0.72 -1.42 -8.53
C ALA A 78 0.76 -1.31 -8.10
N GLY A 79 1.70 -1.58 -8.99
CA GLY A 79 3.13 -1.66 -8.68
C GLY A 79 3.48 -2.89 -7.84
N LEU A 80 4.78 -3.19 -7.76
CA LEU A 80 5.28 -4.41 -7.13
C LEU A 80 5.05 -4.40 -5.62
N THR A 81 4.54 -5.51 -5.09
CA THR A 81 4.61 -5.86 -3.66
C THR A 81 6.06 -5.87 -3.16
N SER A 82 6.25 -5.96 -1.84
CA SER A 82 7.60 -6.06 -1.26
C SER A 82 8.34 -7.30 -1.77
N GLU A 83 7.65 -8.44 -1.86
CA GLU A 83 8.18 -9.70 -2.39
C GLU A 83 8.54 -9.57 -3.88
N GLU A 84 7.64 -9.02 -4.69
CA GLU A 84 7.89 -8.79 -6.12
C GLU A 84 9.01 -7.78 -6.35
N SER A 85 9.15 -6.78 -5.47
CA SER A 85 10.25 -5.81 -5.50
C SER A 85 11.60 -6.48 -5.20
N ILE A 86 11.63 -7.46 -4.28
CA ILE A 86 12.82 -8.27 -4.00
C ILE A 86 13.15 -9.13 -5.22
N LEU A 87 12.14 -9.80 -5.79
CA LEU A 87 12.30 -10.62 -6.99
C LEU A 87 12.86 -9.80 -8.17
N LEU A 88 12.30 -8.61 -8.42
CA LEU A 88 12.77 -7.73 -9.49
C LEU A 88 14.21 -7.23 -9.22
N LYS A 89 14.56 -6.91 -7.97
CA LYS A 89 15.94 -6.52 -7.61
C LYS A 89 16.91 -7.66 -7.88
N ALA A 90 16.59 -8.88 -7.46
CA ALA A 90 17.42 -10.04 -7.70
C ALA A 90 17.57 -10.32 -9.20
N TYR A 91 16.47 -10.28 -9.95
CA TYR A 91 16.47 -10.46 -11.40
C TYR A 91 17.40 -9.47 -12.12
N ARG A 92 17.35 -8.18 -11.77
CA ARG A 92 18.19 -7.13 -12.39
C ARG A 92 19.68 -7.27 -12.14
N GLN A 93 20.08 -8.05 -11.13
CA GLN A 93 21.49 -8.30 -10.81
C GLN A 93 22.07 -9.50 -11.58
N LEU A 94 21.24 -10.30 -12.27
CA LEU A 94 21.68 -11.44 -13.06
C LEU A 94 22.28 -11.00 -14.40
N SER A 95 23.12 -11.87 -14.97
CA SER A 95 23.57 -11.74 -16.37
C SER A 95 22.38 -11.86 -17.33
N PRO A 96 22.51 -11.44 -18.61
CA PRO A 96 21.46 -11.62 -19.61
C PRO A 96 20.95 -13.06 -19.71
N GLU A 97 21.86 -14.04 -19.67
CA GLU A 97 21.53 -15.47 -19.72
C GLU A 97 20.78 -15.92 -18.46
N GLY A 98 21.18 -15.43 -17.29
CA GLY A 98 20.51 -15.72 -16.02
C GLY A 98 19.10 -15.12 -15.95
N GLN A 99 18.93 -13.92 -16.50
CA GLN A 99 17.62 -13.29 -16.66
C GLN A 99 16.71 -14.12 -17.56
N GLU A 100 17.21 -14.54 -18.73
CA GLU A 100 16.46 -15.37 -19.67
C GLU A 100 16.06 -16.71 -19.05
N ALA A 101 16.98 -17.36 -18.33
CA ALA A 101 16.70 -18.61 -17.63
C ALA A 101 15.61 -18.45 -16.55
N LEU A 102 15.67 -17.40 -15.73
CA LEU A 102 14.67 -17.16 -14.69
C LEU A 102 13.29 -16.87 -15.28
N LEU A 103 13.22 -16.08 -16.36
CA LEU A 103 11.98 -15.84 -17.11
C LEU A 103 11.43 -17.13 -17.71
N GLY A 104 12.28 -17.96 -18.31
CA GLY A 104 11.89 -19.25 -18.87
C GLY A 104 11.30 -20.19 -17.81
N LEU A 105 11.95 -20.26 -16.64
CA LEU A 105 11.46 -21.04 -15.51
C LEU A 105 10.09 -20.54 -15.03
N GLY A 106 9.94 -19.22 -14.83
CA GLY A 106 8.67 -18.63 -14.41
C GLY A 106 7.52 -18.95 -15.38
N LYS A 107 7.78 -18.86 -16.69
CA LYS A 107 6.79 -19.21 -17.73
C LYS A 107 6.42 -20.69 -17.72
N ALA A 108 7.37 -21.58 -17.48
CA ALA A 108 7.12 -23.01 -17.42
C ALA A 108 6.20 -23.37 -16.24
N TYR A 109 6.51 -22.84 -15.05
CA TYR A 109 5.68 -23.07 -13.85
C TYR A 109 4.29 -22.45 -13.97
N ALA A 110 4.15 -21.25 -14.54
CA ALA A 110 2.84 -20.64 -14.77
C ALA A 110 1.94 -21.51 -15.67
N LYS A 111 2.50 -22.03 -16.77
CA LYS A 111 1.77 -22.91 -17.70
C LYS A 111 1.37 -24.26 -17.09
N ASP A 112 2.16 -24.79 -16.16
CA ASP A 112 1.84 -26.05 -15.47
C ASP A 112 0.71 -25.88 -14.44
N ILE A 113 0.56 -24.68 -13.88
CA ILE A 113 -0.53 -24.34 -12.95
C ILE A 113 -1.85 -24.14 -13.71
N GLU A 114 -1.83 -23.50 -14.89
CA GLU A 114 -3.03 -23.26 -15.72
C GLU A 114 -3.62 -24.54 -16.35
N LYS A 115 -2.84 -25.63 -16.41
CA LYS A 115 -3.27 -26.93 -17.00
C LYS A 115 -3.92 -27.88 -16.00
N LYS A 116 -3.98 -27.53 -14.72
CA LYS A 116 -4.68 -28.29 -13.67
C LYS A 116 -6.00 -27.64 -13.34
#